data_AF-A0AAD7KDQ4-F1
#
_entry.id   AF-A0AAD7KDQ4-F1
#
_cell.length_a   1.000
_cell.length_b   1.000
_cell.length_c   1.000
_cell.angle_alpha   90.00
_cell.angle_beta   90.00
_cell.angle_gamma   90.00
#
_symmetry.space_group_name_H-M   'P 1'
#
loop_
_entity.id
_entity.type
_entity.pdbx_description
1 polymer ?
#
loop_
_entity_poly.entity_id
_entity_poly.type
_entity_poly.pdbx_seq_one_letter_code
_entity_poly.pdbx_strand_id
1 'polypeptide(L)'
;MVSSQPSFSRPESSPSTSGKGSSPRPCSPPPPAQPQSSINPSRSRPLVELIGSQFPAFDCESAVVFPFQDETARDDAFQKELNEMLLDAALETHAWASARPFHETEMATRKFERQIMAVQEQENEQGMLTTRPLPSFFFLVLLFFEKTRQRLNEFVTRMKSALAALTGMP
;
A
#
# COMPACT_ATOMS: atom_id res chain seq x y z
N MET A 1 25.23 34.66 -2.24
CA MET A 1 23.94 33.97 -2.35
C MET A 1 24.20 32.60 -2.98
N VAL A 2 24.48 31.60 -2.15
CA VAL A 2 24.71 30.21 -2.59
C VAL A 2 23.56 29.41 -2.04
N SER A 3 22.72 28.91 -2.95
CA SER A 3 21.58 28.05 -2.65
C SER A 3 22.10 26.63 -2.54
N SER A 4 22.23 26.13 -1.31
CA SER A 4 22.59 24.74 -1.04
C SER A 4 21.33 23.88 -1.03
N GLN A 5 21.13 23.09 -2.09
CA GLN A 5 20.14 22.01 -2.09
C GLN A 5 20.60 20.88 -1.15
N PRO A 6 19.68 20.25 -0.39
CA PRO A 6 19.98 19.00 0.29
C PRO A 6 19.87 17.83 -0.69
N SER A 7 21.01 17.19 -0.93
CA SER A 7 21.13 15.91 -1.64
C SER A 7 20.43 14.80 -0.85
N PHE A 8 19.28 14.34 -1.36
CA PHE A 8 18.61 13.15 -0.86
C PHE A 8 19.32 11.91 -1.41
N SER A 9 20.22 11.35 -0.62
CA SER A 9 20.78 10.01 -0.86
C SER A 9 19.73 8.96 -0.51
N ARG A 10 19.06 8.42 -1.55
CA ARG A 10 18.15 7.29 -1.46
C ARG A 10 18.93 6.03 -1.07
N PRO A 11 18.57 5.29 -0.01
CA PRO A 11 19.11 3.95 0.19
C PRO A 11 18.45 3.01 -0.83
N GLU A 12 19.21 2.56 -1.83
CA GLU A 12 18.89 1.33 -2.56
C GLU A 12 19.16 0.15 -1.62
N SER A 13 18.15 -0.24 -0.84
CA SER A 13 18.08 -1.56 -0.25
C SER A 13 17.18 -2.42 -1.15
N SER A 14 17.81 -3.10 -2.11
CA SER A 14 17.18 -4.12 -2.92
C SER A 14 16.66 -5.25 -2.01
N PRO A 15 15.36 -5.57 -1.99
CA PRO A 15 14.92 -6.82 -1.43
C PRO A 15 15.30 -7.92 -2.42
N SER A 16 16.21 -8.81 -2.00
CA SER A 16 16.41 -10.10 -2.63
C SER A 16 15.16 -10.95 -2.39
N THR A 17 14.13 -10.74 -3.19
CA THR A 17 13.08 -11.72 -3.37
C THR A 17 13.67 -12.85 -4.21
N SER A 18 14.19 -13.86 -3.52
CA SER A 18 14.40 -15.20 -4.06
C SER A 18 13.02 -15.78 -4.41
N GLY A 19 12.45 -15.28 -5.49
CA GLY A 19 11.30 -15.86 -6.13
C GLY A 19 11.76 -17.18 -6.73
N LYS A 20 11.49 -18.28 -6.01
CA LYS A 20 11.32 -19.59 -6.63
C LYS A 20 10.18 -19.44 -7.64
N GLY A 21 10.54 -19.06 -8.86
CA GLY A 21 9.70 -19.16 -10.03
C GLY A 21 9.46 -20.64 -10.32
N SER A 22 8.57 -21.26 -9.56
CA SER A 22 7.89 -22.46 -9.98
C SER A 22 6.98 -22.06 -11.12
N SER A 23 7.57 -22.06 -12.31
CA SER A 23 6.88 -21.92 -13.59
C SER A 23 5.64 -22.83 -13.58
N PRO A 24 4.41 -22.30 -13.68
CA PRO A 24 3.24 -23.14 -13.86
C PRO A 24 3.42 -23.83 -15.21
N ARG A 25 3.65 -25.13 -15.13
CA ARG A 25 3.69 -26.05 -16.27
C ARG A 25 2.46 -25.73 -17.14
N PRO A 26 2.62 -25.54 -18.46
CA PRO A 26 1.47 -25.54 -19.35
C PRO A 26 0.74 -26.85 -19.11
N CYS A 27 -0.52 -26.79 -18.68
CA CYS A 27 -1.38 -27.96 -18.65
C CYS A 27 -1.55 -28.42 -20.08
N SER A 28 -0.68 -29.31 -20.53
CA SER A 28 -0.95 -30.14 -21.69
C SER A 28 -2.28 -30.85 -21.40
N PRO A 29 -3.30 -30.73 -22.26
CA PRO A 29 -4.50 -31.51 -22.09
C PRO A 29 -4.09 -33.00 -22.04
N PRO A 30 -4.66 -33.81 -21.13
CA PRO A 30 -4.46 -35.24 -21.19
C PRO A 30 -4.83 -35.71 -22.60
N PRO A 31 -4.04 -36.62 -23.22
CA PRO A 31 -4.43 -37.19 -24.49
C PRO A 31 -5.83 -37.76 -24.32
N PRO A 32 -6.78 -37.48 -25.24
CA PRO A 32 -8.09 -38.09 -25.16
C PRO A 32 -7.86 -39.60 -25.04
N ALA A 33 -8.43 -40.20 -23.99
CA ALA A 33 -8.36 -41.62 -23.77
C ALA A 33 -8.87 -42.30 -25.03
N GLN A 34 -7.93 -42.72 -25.88
CA GLN A 34 -8.24 -43.48 -27.07
C GLN A 34 -8.85 -44.78 -26.55
N PRO A 35 -10.08 -45.13 -26.96
CA PRO A 35 -10.46 -46.52 -26.92
C PRO A 35 -9.39 -47.24 -27.75
N GLN A 36 -8.63 -48.13 -27.11
CA GLN A 36 -7.73 -49.04 -27.80
C GLN A 36 -8.57 -50.01 -28.63
N SER A 37 -9.16 -49.54 -29.72
CA SER A 37 -9.61 -50.41 -30.79
C SER A 37 -8.36 -50.76 -31.59
N SER A 38 -7.76 -51.89 -31.22
CA SER A 38 -6.79 -52.62 -32.02
C SER A 38 -7.22 -52.66 -33.51
N ILE A 39 -6.55 -51.86 -34.35
CA ILE A 39 -6.77 -51.88 -35.79
C ILE A 39 -5.90 -52.99 -36.38
N ASN A 40 -6.54 -54.12 -36.67
CA ASN A 40 -6.05 -55.07 -37.66
C ASN A 40 -6.20 -54.44 -39.06
N PRO A 41 -5.15 -54.39 -39.89
CA PRO A 41 -5.25 -53.93 -41.27
C PRO A 41 -5.66 -55.10 -42.16
N SER A 42 -6.87 -55.07 -42.72
CA SER A 42 -7.28 -55.69 -44.01
C SER A 42 -8.74 -56.16 -44.00
N ARG A 43 -9.65 -55.25 -44.33
CA ARG A 43 -10.88 -55.47 -45.11
C ARG A 43 -11.64 -54.17 -45.09
N SER A 44 -11.73 -53.52 -46.25
CA SER A 44 -12.68 -52.43 -46.48
C SER A 44 -14.05 -52.95 -46.09
N ARG A 45 -14.55 -52.58 -44.91
CA ARG A 45 -15.93 -52.91 -44.51
C ARG A 45 -16.83 -52.33 -45.60
N PRO A 46 -17.72 -53.12 -46.20
CA PRO A 46 -18.62 -52.64 -47.24
C PRO A 46 -19.28 -51.34 -46.79
N LEU A 47 -19.34 -50.33 -47.66
CA LEU A 47 -19.92 -49.02 -47.32
C LEU A 47 -21.35 -49.17 -46.76
N VAL A 48 -22.08 -50.17 -47.25
CA VAL A 48 -23.40 -50.59 -46.76
C VAL A 48 -23.41 -50.99 -45.28
N GLU A 49 -22.36 -51.64 -44.79
CA GLU A 49 -22.25 -52.08 -43.39
C GLU A 49 -21.92 -50.90 -42.47
N LEU A 50 -21.15 -49.92 -42.97
CA LEU A 50 -20.84 -48.70 -42.23
C LEU A 50 -22.04 -47.75 -42.13
N ILE A 51 -22.79 -47.58 -43.22
CA ILE A 51 -24.00 -46.74 -43.27
C ILE A 51 -25.17 -47.42 -42.54
N GLY A 52 -25.21 -48.76 -42.55
CA GLY A 52 -26.20 -49.55 -41.82
C GLY A 52 -25.93 -49.68 -40.32
N SER A 53 -24.70 -49.41 -39.86
CA SER A 53 -24.39 -49.40 -38.43
C SER A 53 -25.06 -48.22 -37.75
N GLN A 54 -25.86 -48.50 -36.71
CA GLN A 54 -26.45 -47.47 -35.88
C GLN A 54 -25.35 -46.77 -35.10
N PHE A 55 -25.25 -45.45 -35.24
CA PHE A 55 -24.33 -44.67 -34.41
C PHE A 55 -24.71 -44.84 -32.93
N PRO A 56 -23.71 -44.94 -32.03
CA PRO A 56 -23.98 -44.91 -30.61
C PRO A 56 -24.75 -43.62 -30.29
N ALA A 57 -25.76 -43.73 -29.44
CA ALA A 57 -26.53 -42.57 -29.02
C ALA A 57 -25.58 -41.54 -28.39
N PHE A 58 -25.66 -40.30 -28.86
CA PHE A 58 -24.86 -39.22 -28.31
C PHE A 58 -25.41 -38.86 -26.93
N ASP A 59 -24.58 -39.02 -25.92
CA ASP A 59 -24.91 -38.56 -24.58
C ASP A 59 -24.50 -37.09 -24.44
N CYS A 60 -25.48 -36.21 -24.62
CA CYS A 60 -25.31 -34.76 -24.50
C CYS A 60 -24.90 -34.34 -23.08
N GLU A 61 -25.36 -35.09 -22.07
CA GLU A 61 -25.15 -34.74 -20.67
C GLU A 61 -23.67 -34.85 -20.29
N SER A 62 -23.05 -35.99 -20.59
CA SER A 62 -21.62 -36.20 -20.30
C SER A 62 -20.68 -35.44 -21.22
N ALA A 63 -21.02 -35.31 -22.51
CA ALA A 63 -20.12 -34.71 -23.48
C ALA A 63 -20.09 -33.18 -23.43
N VAL A 64 -21.19 -32.53 -23.01
CA VAL A 64 -21.34 -31.07 -23.11
C VAL A 64 -21.74 -30.44 -21.77
N VAL A 65 -22.73 -31.01 -21.09
CA VAL A 65 -23.33 -30.37 -19.92
C VAL A 65 -22.39 -30.41 -18.70
N PHE A 66 -21.83 -31.57 -18.35
CA PHE A 66 -20.93 -31.67 -17.20
C PHE A 66 -19.65 -30.84 -17.33
N PRO A 67 -18.92 -30.85 -18.45
CA PRO A 67 -17.72 -30.00 -18.60
C PRO A 67 -18.02 -28.50 -18.40
N PHE A 68 -19.18 -28.04 -18.85
CA PHE A 68 -19.56 -26.64 -18.69
C PHE A 68 -19.93 -26.30 -17.24
N GLN A 69 -20.60 -27.21 -16.54
CA GLN A 69 -20.88 -27.06 -15.11
C GLN A 69 -19.58 -27.06 -14.29
N ASP A 70 -18.65 -27.95 -14.62
CA ASP A 70 -17.33 -28.01 -13.98
C ASP A 70 -16.54 -26.71 -14.24
N GLU A 71 -16.56 -26.17 -15.47
CA GLU A 71 -15.94 -24.88 -15.78
C GLU A 71 -16.54 -23.76 -14.92
N THR A 72 -17.87 -23.69 -14.86
CA THR A 72 -18.59 -22.68 -14.08
C THR A 72 -18.21 -22.77 -12.60
N ALA A 73 -18.11 -23.98 -12.05
CA ALA A 73 -17.71 -24.18 -10.66
C ALA A 73 -16.24 -23.76 -10.42
N ARG A 74 -15.35 -23.98 -11.39
CA ARG A 74 -13.95 -23.53 -11.31
C ARG A 74 -13.84 -22.01 -11.37
N ASP A 75 -14.61 -21.37 -12.24
CA ASP A 75 -14.64 -19.91 -12.35
C ASP A 75 -15.16 -19.26 -11.06
N ASP A 76 -16.23 -19.81 -10.47
CA ASP A 76 -16.76 -19.35 -9.19
C ASP A 76 -15.73 -19.49 -8.06
N ALA A 77 -14.97 -20.58 -8.04
CA ALA A 77 -13.91 -20.80 -7.06
C ALA A 77 -12.75 -19.80 -7.25
N PHE A 78 -12.30 -19.61 -8.49
CA PHE A 78 -11.24 -18.67 -8.84
C PHE A 78 -11.63 -17.24 -8.49
N GLN A 79 -12.87 -16.82 -8.79
CA GLN A 79 -13.33 -15.48 -8.48
C GLN A 79 -13.35 -15.23 -6.97
N LYS A 80 -13.72 -16.22 -6.16
CA LYS A 80 -13.66 -16.12 -4.69
C LYS A 80 -12.23 -15.97 -4.21
N GLU A 81 -11.32 -16.82 -4.67
CA GLU A 81 -9.90 -16.77 -4.30
C GLU A 81 -9.26 -15.43 -4.71
N LEU A 82 -9.55 -14.94 -5.91
CA LEU A 82 -9.05 -13.65 -6.39
C LEU A 82 -9.54 -12.49 -5.51
N ASN A 83 -10.83 -12.48 -5.17
CA ASN A 83 -11.41 -11.46 -4.31
C ASN A 83 -10.79 -11.50 -2.91
N GLU A 84 -10.56 -12.69 -2.35
CA GLU A 84 -9.90 -12.87 -1.06
C GLU A 84 -8.48 -12.31 -1.08
N MET A 85 -7.67 -12.71 -2.06
CA MET A 85 -6.30 -12.20 -2.21
C MET A 85 -6.26 -10.68 -2.41
N LEU A 86 -7.17 -10.13 -3.22
CA LEU A 86 -7.23 -8.70 -3.48
C LEU A 86 -7.57 -7.91 -2.21
N LEU A 87 -8.53 -8.42 -1.43
CA LEU A 87 -8.93 -7.81 -0.17
C LEU A 87 -7.77 -7.83 0.83
N ASP A 88 -7.08 -8.96 0.96
CA ASP A 88 -5.93 -9.10 1.86
C ASP A 88 -4.80 -8.12 1.50
N ALA A 89 -4.42 -8.07 0.22
CA ALA A 89 -3.41 -7.13 -0.27
C ALA A 89 -3.80 -5.67 -0.05
N ALA A 90 -5.08 -5.33 -0.23
CA ALA A 90 -5.60 -3.99 0.03
C ALA A 90 -5.54 -3.62 1.51
N LEU A 91 -5.90 -4.55 2.40
CA LEU A 91 -5.85 -4.36 3.85
C LEU A 91 -4.41 -4.23 4.35
N GLU A 92 -3.49 -5.07 3.89
CA GLU A 92 -2.08 -4.99 4.23
C GLU A 92 -1.47 -3.66 3.78
N THR A 93 -1.76 -3.25 2.54
CA THR A 93 -1.29 -1.96 2.00
C THR A 93 -1.84 -0.79 2.80
N HIS A 94 -3.12 -0.82 3.16
CA HIS A 94 -3.74 0.21 4.00
C HIS A 94 -3.11 0.24 5.40
N ALA A 95 -2.92 -0.92 6.04
CA ALA A 95 -2.29 -1.02 7.34
C ALA A 95 -0.88 -0.42 7.32
N TRP A 96 -0.06 -0.77 6.33
CA TRP A 96 1.28 -0.22 6.17
C TRP A 96 1.27 1.29 5.90
N ALA A 97 0.42 1.75 4.98
CA ALA A 97 0.29 3.18 4.65
C ALA A 97 -0.19 4.00 5.85
N SER A 98 -1.06 3.45 6.71
CA SER A 98 -1.56 4.13 7.90
C SER A 98 -0.55 4.16 9.06
N ALA A 99 0.27 3.12 9.22
CA ALA A 99 1.28 3.05 10.27
C ALA A 99 2.51 3.94 9.99
N ARG A 100 2.85 4.13 8.72
CA ARG A 100 4.07 4.82 8.29
C ARG A 100 4.18 6.28 8.74
N PRO A 101 3.17 7.16 8.57
CA PRO A 101 3.23 8.54 9.02
C PRO A 101 3.49 8.69 10.52
N PHE A 102 2.88 7.81 11.33
CA PHE A 102 3.10 7.80 12.77
C PHE A 102 4.55 7.46 13.11
N HIS A 103 5.09 6.40 12.49
CA HIS A 103 6.49 6.00 12.70
C HIS A 103 7.49 7.10 12.27
N GLU A 104 7.26 7.72 11.11
CA GLU A 104 8.11 8.80 10.61
C GLU A 104 8.09 10.02 11.56
N THR A 105 6.91 10.39 12.06
CA THR A 105 6.75 11.49 13.02
C THR A 105 7.41 11.19 14.36
N GLU A 106 7.26 9.96 14.86
CA GLU A 106 7.89 9.52 16.10
C GLU A 106 9.42 9.54 15.98
N MET A 107 9.96 9.04 14.86
CA MET A 107 11.40 9.07 14.60
C MET A 107 11.95 10.49 14.49
N ALA A 108 11.21 11.41 13.86
CA ALA A 108 11.56 12.83 13.82
C ALA A 108 11.54 13.46 15.22
N THR A 109 10.53 13.17 16.03
CA THR A 109 10.40 13.65 17.41
C THR A 109 11.57 13.18 18.27
N ARG A 110 11.87 11.87 18.26
CA ARG A 110 13.02 11.30 18.97
C ARG A 110 14.36 11.85 18.50
N LYS A 111 14.47 12.27 17.23
CA LYS A 111 15.68 12.95 16.73
C LYS A 111 15.82 14.33 17.36
N PHE A 112 14.74 15.12 17.42
CA PHE A 112 14.78 16.44 18.03
C PHE A 112 15.00 16.37 19.54
N GLU A 113 14.37 15.44 20.25
CA GLU A 113 14.62 15.23 21.68
C GLU A 113 16.11 14.96 21.95
N ARG A 114 16.74 14.07 21.18
CA ARG A 114 18.18 13.81 21.32
C ARG A 114 19.03 15.05 21.04
N GLN A 115 18.65 15.87 20.06
CA GLN A 115 19.36 17.12 19.78
C GLN A 115 19.21 18.13 20.91
N ILE A 116 18.00 18.23 21.49
CA ILE A 116 17.74 19.09 22.65
C ILE A 116 18.57 18.64 23.85
N MET A 117 18.60 17.33 24.13
CA MET A 117 19.40 16.79 25.22
C MET A 117 20.90 17.03 25.01
N ALA A 118 21.40 16.85 23.79
CA ALA A 118 22.80 17.11 23.45
C ALA A 118 23.17 18.60 23.64
N VAL A 119 22.30 19.52 23.23
CA VAL A 119 22.51 20.96 23.46
C VAL A 119 22.49 21.28 24.95
N GLN A 120 21.53 20.71 25.69
CA GLN A 120 21.41 20.92 27.13
C GLN A 120 22.65 20.41 27.89
N GLU A 121 23.18 19.24 27.51
CA GLU A 121 24.43 18.70 28.06
C GLU A 121 25.63 19.61 27.72
N GLN A 122 25.73 20.05 26.47
CA GLN A 122 26.77 20.99 26.04
C GLN A 122 26.71 22.33 26.81
N GLU A 123 25.51 22.85 27.09
CA GLU A 123 25.33 24.07 27.91
C GLU A 123 25.75 23.85 29.36
N ASN A 124 25.48 22.66 29.91
CA ASN A 124 25.87 22.27 31.26
C ASN A 124 27.40 22.17 31.39
N GLU A 125 28.07 21.58 30.40
CA GLU A 125 29.54 21.46 30.35
C GLU A 125 30.24 22.83 30.19
N GLN A 126 29.64 23.77 29.46
CA GLN A 126 30.18 25.12 29.30
C GLN A 126 29.98 26.03 30.54
N GLY A 127 29.38 25.50 31.62
CA GLY A 127 29.23 26.20 32.90
C GLY A 127 28.36 27.46 32.84
N MET A 128 27.49 27.59 31.84
CA MET A 128 26.84 28.86 31.50
C MET A 128 25.42 29.04 32.06
N LEU A 129 24.99 28.23 33.03
CA LEU A 129 23.60 28.27 33.52
C LEU A 129 23.26 29.32 34.59
N THR A 130 24.11 30.31 34.92
CA THR A 130 23.63 31.43 35.78
C THR A 130 24.15 32.85 35.55
N THR A 131 25.24 33.14 34.80
CA THR A 131 25.77 34.52 34.78
C THR A 131 26.43 34.98 33.46
N ARG A 132 25.75 34.85 32.30
CA ARG A 132 26.21 35.55 31.09
C ARG A 132 25.06 36.26 30.37
N PRO A 133 25.15 37.58 30.11
CA PRO A 133 24.11 38.30 29.38
C PRO A 133 24.02 37.69 27.98
N LEU A 134 22.82 37.25 27.61
CA LEU A 134 22.51 36.71 26.29
C LEU A 134 23.04 37.64 25.19
N PRO A 135 23.60 37.11 24.08
CA PRO A 135 23.96 37.94 22.94
C PRO A 135 22.72 38.71 22.48
N SER A 136 22.88 40.02 22.36
CA SER A 136 21.86 41.04 22.06
C SER A 136 20.82 40.63 21.01
N PHE A 137 21.17 39.75 20.06
CA PHE A 137 20.29 39.26 19.02
C PHE A 137 19.11 38.41 19.51
N PHE A 138 19.30 37.49 20.46
CA PHE A 138 18.21 36.64 20.99
C PHE A 138 17.21 37.46 21.83
N PHE A 139 17.73 38.44 22.58
CA PHE A 139 16.89 39.39 23.31
C PHE A 139 16.09 40.26 22.34
N LEU A 140 16.70 40.70 21.24
CA LEU A 140 16.03 41.49 20.20
C LEU A 140 14.89 40.68 19.57
N VAL A 141 15.14 39.43 19.18
CA VAL A 141 14.11 38.56 18.58
C VAL A 141 12.96 38.33 19.56
N LEU A 142 13.23 37.98 20.82
CA LEU A 142 12.20 37.82 21.84
C LEU A 142 11.40 39.11 22.09
N LEU A 143 12.06 40.27 22.10
CA LEU A 143 11.42 41.57 22.28
C LEU A 143 10.53 41.95 21.09
N PHE A 144 10.94 41.61 19.85
CA PHE A 144 10.11 41.76 18.65
C PHE A 144 8.88 40.85 18.68
N PHE A 145 9.02 39.59 19.10
CA PHE A 145 7.89 38.68 19.27
C PHE A 145 6.93 39.15 20.35
N GLU A 146 7.43 39.60 21.50
CA GLU A 146 6.59 40.10 22.60
C GLU A 146 5.82 41.37 22.21
N LYS A 147 6.47 42.28 21.48
CA LYS A 147 5.81 43.48 20.94
C LYS A 147 4.72 43.14 19.94
N THR A 148 4.92 42.11 19.12
CA THR A 148 3.92 41.64 18.16
C THR A 148 2.75 40.97 18.87
N ARG A 149 3.02 40.20 19.94
CA ARG A 149 2.01 39.59 20.81
C ARG A 149 1.12 40.64 21.48
N GLN A 150 1.72 41.71 22.02
CA GLN A 150 0.97 42.81 22.64
C GLN A 150 0.05 43.50 21.65
N ARG A 151 0.54 43.83 20.45
CA ARG A 151 -0.26 44.45 19.38
C ARG A 151 -1.44 43.57 18.95
N LEU A 152 -1.22 42.27 18.83
CA LEU A 152 -2.28 41.33 18.50
C LEU A 152 -3.34 41.28 19.60
N ASN A 153 -2.92 41.26 20.86
CA ASN A 153 -3.84 41.20 21.99
C ASN A 153 -4.68 42.48 22.12
N GLU A 154 -4.07 43.65 21.91
CA GLU A 154 -4.78 44.93 21.82
C GLU A 154 -5.81 44.93 20.68
N PHE A 155 -5.42 44.44 19.49
CA PHE A 155 -6.30 44.34 18.34
C PHE A 155 -7.50 43.42 18.61
N VAL A 156 -7.25 42.23 19.16
CA VAL A 156 -8.32 41.28 19.54
C VAL A 156 -9.24 41.90 20.60
N THR A 157 -8.69 42.62 21.58
CA THR A 157 -9.48 43.29 22.62
C THR A 157 -10.37 44.38 22.02
N ARG A 158 -9.83 45.21 21.11
CA ARG A 158 -10.61 46.23 20.39
C ARG A 158 -11.68 45.61 19.52
N MET A 159 -11.37 44.52 18.82
CA MET A 159 -12.33 43.80 17.98
C MET A 159 -13.47 43.22 18.83
N LYS A 160 -13.15 42.60 19.98
CA LYS A 160 -14.14 42.08 20.93
C LYS A 160 -15.01 43.19 21.50
N SER A 161 -14.42 44.33 21.87
CA SER A 161 -15.16 45.49 22.37
C SER A 161 -16.07 46.11 21.30
N ALA A 162 -15.59 46.25 20.06
CA ALA A 162 -16.41 46.73 18.95
C ALA A 162 -17.55 45.77 18.64
N LEU A 163 -17.29 44.46 18.65
CA LEU A 163 -18.33 43.44 18.49
C LEU A 163 -19.38 43.52 19.61
N ALA A 164 -18.98 43.61 20.88
CA ALA A 164 -19.92 43.77 22.00
C ALA A 164 -20.77 45.03 21.88
N ALA A 165 -20.17 46.14 21.42
CA ALA A 165 -20.91 47.39 21.17
C ALA A 165 -21.89 47.28 20.00
N LEU A 166 -21.57 46.49 18.97
CA LEU A 166 -22.42 46.26 17.80
C LEU A 166 -23.54 45.24 18.06
N THR A 167 -23.31 44.26 18.94
CA THR A 167 -24.28 43.19 19.24
C THR A 167 -25.13 43.47 20.47
N GLY A 168 -24.82 44.53 21.24
CA GLY A 168 -25.63 44.96 22.40
C GLY A 168 -25.67 43.97 23.56
N MET A 169 -24.77 42.98 23.58
CA MET A 169 -24.66 42.02 24.69
C MET A 169 -23.54 42.43 25.64
N PRO A 170 -23.81 42.60 26.95
CA PRO A 170 -22.80 42.84 27.98
C PRO A 170 -21.90 41.62 28.21
#